data_AF-A0A818F7H9-F1
#
_entry.id   AF-A0A818F7H9-F1
#
_cell.length_a   1.000
_cell.length_b   1.000
_cell.length_c   1.000
_cell.angle_alpha   90.00
_cell.angle_beta   90.00
_cell.angle_gamma   90.00
#
_symmetry.space_group_name_H-M   'P 1'
#
loop_
_entity.id
_entity.type
_entity.pdbx_description
1 polymer ?
#
loop_
_entity_poly.entity_id
_entity_poly.type
_entity_poly.pdbx_seq_one_letter_code
_entity_poly.pdbx_strand_id
1 'polypeptide(L)'
;NDELLTFNIQNLYYLQTLNVLSNKKLNSLNIANVTCNSYTIPSIVDNPQLNTIELKNMSGLTNLEINSLSSLKLISFDTLESLFNVSIRFNPQLQTITFINTPSINYLDLSQCNLATFPESIL
;
A
#
# COMPACT_ATOMS: atom_id res chain seq x y z
N ASN A 1 12.14 -10.98 -11.53
CA ASN A 1 11.36 -12.12 -12.06
C ASN A 1 10.35 -11.51 -13.01
N ASP A 2 10.56 -11.62 -14.31
CA ASP A 2 9.82 -10.85 -15.31
C ASP A 2 8.42 -11.39 -15.62
N GLU A 3 7.97 -12.44 -14.91
CA GLU A 3 6.64 -13.05 -15.11
C GLU A 3 5.74 -13.00 -13.86
N LEU A 4 6.20 -12.40 -12.76
CA LEU A 4 5.39 -12.35 -11.54
C LEU A 4 4.22 -11.37 -11.72
N LEU A 5 3.03 -11.91 -11.99
CA LEU A 5 1.79 -11.13 -12.15
C LEU A 5 1.17 -10.74 -10.80
N THR A 6 1.37 -11.55 -9.78
CA THR A 6 0.78 -11.34 -8.45
C THR A 6 1.80 -11.63 -7.38
N PHE A 7 1.88 -10.76 -6.37
CA PHE A 7 2.72 -10.96 -5.20
C PHE A 7 1.83 -11.04 -3.97
N ASN A 8 1.83 -12.21 -3.34
CA ASN A 8 0.97 -12.51 -2.20
C ASN A 8 1.82 -12.91 -0.99
N ILE A 9 1.62 -12.23 0.13
CA ILE A 9 2.19 -12.63 1.43
C ILE A 9 1.04 -12.84 2.40
N GLN A 10 0.98 -14.01 3.04
CA GLN A 10 -0.04 -14.30 4.03
C GLN A 10 0.56 -14.97 5.25
N ASN A 11 0.00 -14.65 6.44
CA ASN A 11 0.30 -15.32 7.71
C ASN A 11 1.80 -15.33 8.04
N LEU A 12 2.47 -14.20 7.77
CA LEU A 12 3.88 -14.04 8.07
C LEU A 12 4.07 -13.48 9.47
N TYR A 13 4.64 -14.30 10.36
CA TYR A 13 4.81 -13.94 11.77
C TYR A 13 5.74 -12.74 11.99
N TYR A 14 6.67 -12.47 11.08
CA TYR A 14 7.57 -11.34 11.20
C TYR A 14 8.09 -10.86 9.84
N LEU A 15 7.88 -9.58 9.53
CA LEU A 15 8.36 -8.92 8.33
C LEU A 15 9.29 -7.77 8.69
N GLN A 16 10.59 -7.96 8.43
CA GLN A 16 11.61 -6.95 8.71
C GLN A 16 11.70 -5.87 7.63
N THR A 17 11.49 -6.26 6.37
CA THR A 17 11.59 -5.37 5.21
C THR A 17 10.63 -5.84 4.13
N LEU A 18 10.07 -4.90 3.38
CA LEU A 18 9.25 -5.19 2.22
C LEU A 18 9.51 -4.14 1.15
N ASN A 19 10.24 -4.54 0.11
CA ASN A 19 10.55 -3.69 -1.02
C ASN A 19 10.00 -4.36 -2.27
N VAL A 20 8.98 -3.74 -2.86
CA VAL A 20 8.38 -4.19 -4.13
C VAL A 20 8.73 -3.13 -5.17
N LEU A 21 9.90 -3.31 -5.78
CA LEU A 21 10.51 -2.28 -6.63
C LEU A 21 10.61 -2.76 -8.08
N SER A 22 10.23 -1.89 -9.02
CA SER A 22 10.54 -2.04 -10.45
C SER A 22 10.04 -3.33 -11.11
N ASN A 23 8.94 -3.92 -10.63
CA ASN A 23 8.37 -5.12 -11.23
C ASN A 23 7.51 -4.73 -12.45
N LYS A 24 8.04 -5.01 -13.64
CA LYS A 24 7.43 -4.59 -14.92
C LYS A 24 6.07 -5.23 -15.21
N LYS A 25 5.81 -6.42 -14.69
CA LYS A 25 4.57 -7.18 -14.95
C LYS A 25 3.69 -7.41 -13.72
N LEU A 26 4.14 -6.98 -12.54
CA LEU A 26 3.34 -7.16 -11.33
C LEU A 26 2.06 -6.34 -11.45
N ASN A 27 0.92 -7.02 -11.36
CA ASN A 27 -0.40 -6.43 -11.56
C ASN A 27 -1.19 -6.29 -10.25
N SER A 28 -0.95 -7.17 -9.28
CA SER A 28 -1.63 -7.16 -7.98
C SER A 28 -0.65 -7.47 -6.84
N LEU A 29 -0.81 -6.75 -5.74
CA LEU A 29 -0.10 -6.95 -4.49
C LEU A 29 -1.11 -7.17 -3.37
N ASN A 30 -1.10 -8.35 -2.74
CA ASN A 30 -1.99 -8.65 -1.62
C ASN A 30 -1.18 -9.14 -0.42
N ILE A 31 -1.28 -8.43 0.70
CA ILE A 31 -0.56 -8.78 1.93
C ILE A 31 -1.56 -8.85 3.07
N ALA A 32 -1.61 -10.00 3.76
CA ALA A 32 -2.56 -10.23 4.83
C ALA A 32 -1.94 -10.92 6.04
N ASN A 33 -2.40 -10.55 7.25
CA ASN A 33 -2.04 -11.21 8.50
C ASN A 33 -0.51 -11.26 8.71
N VAL A 34 0.12 -10.08 8.69
CA VAL A 34 1.56 -9.94 8.82
C VAL A 34 1.89 -9.10 10.04
N THR A 35 2.86 -9.52 10.85
CA THR A 35 3.43 -8.64 11.87
C THR A 35 4.67 -7.96 11.33
N CYS A 36 4.64 -6.64 11.25
CA CYS A 36 5.77 -5.82 10.86
C CYS A 36 6.58 -5.42 12.10
N ASN A 37 7.88 -5.18 11.91
CA ASN A 37 8.61 -4.40 12.89
C ASN A 37 8.20 -2.92 12.76
N SER A 38 8.26 -2.16 13.85
CA SER A 38 7.84 -0.74 13.89
C SER A 38 8.77 0.21 13.11
N TYR A 39 9.86 -0.30 12.55
CA TYR A 39 10.80 0.43 11.70
C TYR A 39 10.70 -0.01 10.23
N THR A 40 9.82 -0.96 9.92
CA THR A 40 9.60 -1.44 8.55
C THR A 40 8.85 -0.32 7.84
N ILE A 41 9.45 0.20 6.77
CA ILE A 41 8.78 1.09 5.84
C ILE A 41 8.62 0.30 4.55
N PRO A 42 7.48 -0.40 4.33
CA PRO A 42 7.23 -0.99 3.05
C PRO A 42 7.28 0.06 1.95
N SER A 43 8.09 -0.22 0.93
CA SER A 43 8.28 0.65 -0.22
C SER A 43 7.84 -0.07 -1.47
N ILE A 44 6.78 0.43 -2.10
CA ILE A 44 6.18 -0.10 -3.32
C ILE A 44 6.33 0.97 -4.39
N VAL A 45 7.34 0.82 -5.24
CA VAL A 45 7.78 1.90 -6.15
C VAL A 45 8.06 1.37 -7.55
N ASP A 46 7.71 2.17 -8.56
CA ASP A 46 8.02 1.93 -9.98
C ASP A 46 7.50 0.59 -10.52
N ASN A 47 6.31 0.15 -10.10
CA ASN A 47 5.65 -1.03 -10.68
C ASN A 47 4.58 -0.56 -11.69
N PRO A 48 4.95 -0.34 -12.98
CA PRO A 48 4.11 0.39 -13.94
C PRO A 48 2.80 -0.31 -14.30
N GLN A 49 2.72 -1.62 -14.09
CA GLN A 49 1.52 -2.44 -14.36
C GLN A 49 0.70 -2.76 -13.10
N LEU A 50 1.17 -2.34 -11.92
CA LEU A 50 0.51 -2.61 -10.66
C LEU A 50 -0.79 -1.82 -10.61
N ASN A 51 -1.90 -2.53 -10.55
CA ASN A 51 -3.25 -1.98 -10.65
C ASN A 51 -3.95 -1.95 -9.30
N THR A 52 -3.72 -2.97 -8.48
CA THR A 52 -4.35 -3.12 -7.17
C THR A 52 -3.34 -3.38 -6.05
N ILE A 53 -3.60 -2.76 -4.90
CA ILE A 53 -2.89 -3.04 -3.65
C ILE A 53 -3.93 -3.30 -2.56
N GLU A 54 -3.81 -4.45 -1.91
CA GLU A 54 -4.61 -4.82 -0.74
C GLU A 54 -3.69 -5.14 0.43
N LEU A 55 -3.79 -4.34 1.49
CA LEU A 55 -3.06 -4.56 2.74
C LEU A 55 -4.06 -4.79 3.87
N LYS A 56 -3.98 -5.95 4.51
CA LYS A 56 -4.93 -6.37 5.54
C LYS A 56 -4.24 -6.89 6.78
N ASN A 57 -4.72 -6.52 7.97
CA ASN A 57 -4.26 -7.05 9.25
C ASN A 57 -2.71 -7.01 9.36
N MET A 58 -2.11 -5.84 9.13
CA MET A 58 -0.66 -5.67 9.26
C MET A 58 -0.31 -4.99 10.60
N SER A 59 -0.12 -5.78 11.65
CA SER A 59 0.20 -5.26 12.98
C SER A 59 1.62 -4.67 13.00
N GLY A 60 1.81 -3.58 13.74
CA GLY A 60 3.12 -2.92 13.85
C GLY A 60 3.59 -2.15 12.62
N LEU A 61 2.81 -2.14 11.52
CA LEU A 61 3.08 -1.30 10.36
C LEU A 61 2.79 0.16 10.71
N THR A 62 3.80 1.02 10.79
CA THR A 62 3.65 2.43 11.16
C THR A 62 3.79 3.39 9.99
N ASN A 63 4.55 3.00 8.96
CA ASN A 63 4.92 3.84 7.84
C ASN A 63 4.71 3.08 6.52
N LEU A 64 4.24 3.75 5.48
CA LEU A 64 4.01 3.14 4.16
C LEU A 64 4.30 4.12 3.03
N GLU A 65 5.03 3.65 2.01
CA GLU A 65 5.32 4.40 0.79
C GLU A 65 4.83 3.65 -0.46
N ILE A 66 3.97 4.31 -1.24
CA ILE A 66 3.45 3.79 -2.52
C ILE A 66 3.58 4.88 -3.57
N ASN A 67 4.60 4.80 -4.42
CA ASN A 67 4.94 5.89 -5.32
C ASN A 67 5.14 5.44 -6.77
N SER A 68 4.82 6.33 -7.71
CA SER A 68 5.15 6.17 -9.15
C SER A 68 4.53 4.93 -9.79
N LEU A 69 3.28 4.59 -9.43
CA LEU A 69 2.55 3.46 -10.00
C LEU A 69 1.57 3.96 -11.06
N SER A 70 2.04 4.05 -12.30
CA SER A 70 1.29 4.66 -13.42
C SER A 70 -0.05 4.01 -13.74
N SER A 71 -0.26 2.75 -13.39
CA SER A 71 -1.51 1.99 -13.65
C SER A 71 -2.32 1.69 -12.40
N LEU A 72 -1.90 2.16 -11.21
CA LEU A 72 -2.57 1.86 -9.96
C LEU A 72 -3.94 2.53 -9.96
N LYS A 73 -5.01 1.77 -9.72
CA LYS A 73 -6.39 2.26 -9.72
C LYS A 73 -7.03 2.19 -8.35
N LEU A 74 -6.67 1.18 -7.57
CA LEU A 74 -7.33 0.87 -6.30
C LEU A 74 -6.31 0.52 -5.22
N ILE A 75 -6.52 1.12 -4.05
CA ILE A 75 -5.86 0.76 -2.80
C ILE A 75 -6.93 0.42 -1.76
N SER A 76 -6.75 -0.69 -1.06
CA SER A 76 -7.57 -1.06 0.09
C SER A 76 -6.68 -1.33 1.29
N PHE A 77 -6.92 -0.58 2.37
CA PHE A 77 -6.31 -0.78 3.68
C PHE A 77 -7.38 -1.24 4.66
N ASP A 78 -7.16 -2.40 5.25
CA ASP A 78 -8.08 -3.01 6.21
C ASP A 78 -7.32 -3.41 7.48
N THR A 79 -7.72 -2.84 8.61
CA THR A 79 -7.19 -3.21 9.94
C THR A 79 -5.68 -3.01 10.00
N LEU A 80 -5.25 -1.77 9.73
CA LEU A 80 -3.87 -1.30 9.83
C LEU A 80 -3.77 -0.36 11.04
N GLU A 81 -4.01 -0.90 12.23
CA GLU A 81 -4.26 -0.12 13.45
C GLU A 81 -3.12 0.79 13.87
N SER A 82 -1.87 0.44 13.55
CA SER A 82 -0.68 1.21 13.89
C SER A 82 -0.21 2.14 12.77
N LEU A 83 -0.87 2.14 11.61
CA LEU A 83 -0.43 2.91 10.44
C LEU A 83 -0.59 4.40 10.73
N PHE A 84 0.54 5.11 10.79
CA PHE A 84 0.61 6.49 11.26
C PHE A 84 0.93 7.46 10.12
N ASN A 85 1.89 7.08 9.27
CA ASN A 85 2.38 7.92 8.17
C ASN A 85 2.24 7.19 6.84
N VAL A 86 1.49 7.79 5.91
CA VAL A 86 1.18 7.22 4.61
C VAL A 86 1.55 8.22 3.52
N SER A 87 2.48 7.85 2.64
CA SER A 87 2.80 8.60 1.43
C SER A 87 2.38 7.80 0.20
N ILE A 88 1.39 8.30 -0.53
CA ILE A 88 0.90 7.72 -1.78
C ILE A 88 0.95 8.80 -2.86
N ARG A 89 2.04 8.84 -3.63
CA ARG A 89 2.29 9.95 -4.56
C ARG A 89 2.57 9.49 -5.99
N PHE A 90 2.36 10.38 -6.94
CA PHE A 90 2.64 10.12 -8.36
C PHE A 90 1.90 8.88 -8.90
N ASN A 91 0.63 8.69 -8.48
CA ASN A 91 -0.23 7.62 -8.96
C ASN A 91 -1.39 8.23 -9.77
N PRO A 92 -1.14 8.70 -11.01
CA PRO A 92 -2.09 9.54 -11.76
C PRO A 92 -3.37 8.80 -12.20
N GLN A 93 -3.42 7.48 -12.07
CA GLN A 93 -4.60 6.65 -12.37
C GLN A 93 -5.32 6.18 -11.11
N LEU A 94 -4.86 6.55 -9.90
CA LEU A 94 -5.46 6.11 -8.65
C LEU A 94 -6.82 6.79 -8.47
N GLN A 95 -7.88 5.99 -8.52
CA GLN A 95 -9.26 6.48 -8.47
C GLN A 95 -9.85 6.34 -7.07
N THR A 96 -9.56 5.24 -6.41
CA THR A 96 -10.18 4.86 -5.14
C THR A 96 -9.13 4.44 -4.13
N ILE A 97 -9.24 4.97 -2.92
CA ILE A 97 -8.53 4.47 -1.75
C ILE A 97 -9.51 4.31 -0.59
N THR A 98 -9.47 3.14 0.01
CA THR A 98 -10.37 2.77 1.11
C THR A 98 -9.56 2.52 2.38
N PHE A 99 -10.02 3.12 3.48
CA PHE A 99 -9.46 2.96 4.81
C PHE A 99 -10.51 2.34 5.73
N ILE A 100 -10.29 1.10 6.16
CA ILE A 100 -11.13 0.36 7.10
C ILE A 100 -10.29 0.08 8.34
N ASN A 101 -10.76 0.48 9.52
CA ASN A 101 -10.07 0.25 10.80
C ASN A 101 -8.58 0.69 10.76
N THR A 102 -8.33 1.93 10.34
CA THR A 102 -6.99 2.55 10.32
C THR A 102 -6.92 3.81 11.20
N PRO A 103 -7.28 3.70 12.49
CA PRO A 103 -7.55 4.85 13.37
C PRO A 103 -6.34 5.74 13.65
N SER A 104 -5.11 5.28 13.39
CA SER A 104 -3.89 5.97 13.80
C SER A 104 -3.27 6.87 12.73
N ILE A 105 -3.85 6.94 11.52
CA ILE A 105 -3.29 7.75 10.43
C ILE A 105 -3.30 9.22 10.86
N ASN A 106 -2.12 9.82 10.91
CA ASN A 106 -1.92 11.21 11.30
C ASN A 106 -1.34 12.04 10.16
N TYR A 107 -0.59 11.40 9.26
CA TYR A 107 -0.06 12.02 8.06
C TYR A 107 -0.47 11.21 6.84
N LEU A 108 -1.06 11.89 5.87
CA LEU A 108 -1.44 11.33 4.59
C LEU A 108 -1.07 12.31 3.47
N ASP A 109 -0.16 11.89 2.59
CA ASP A 109 0.18 12.61 1.37
C ASP A 109 -0.37 11.85 0.16
N LEU A 110 -1.26 12.50 -0.58
CA LEU A 110 -1.90 11.99 -1.80
C LEU A 110 -1.50 12.80 -3.04
N SER A 111 -0.41 13.56 -2.97
CA SER A 111 -0.01 14.48 -4.03
C SER A 111 0.20 13.76 -5.36
N GLN A 112 -0.26 14.39 -6.44
CA GLN A 112 -0.20 13.84 -7.80
C GLN A 112 -0.91 12.48 -7.96
N CYS A 113 -1.92 12.21 -7.13
CA CYS A 113 -2.96 11.23 -7.41
C CYS A 113 -4.19 11.91 -8.02
N ASN A 114 -4.99 11.16 -8.77
CA ASN A 114 -6.20 11.66 -9.43
C ASN A 114 -7.46 11.00 -8.85
N LEU A 115 -7.63 11.17 -7.53
CA LEU A 115 -8.72 10.52 -6.80
C LEU A 115 -10.09 11.02 -7.28
N ALA A 116 -11.02 10.09 -7.49
CA ALA A 116 -12.40 10.44 -7.83
C ALA A 116 -13.13 11.05 -6.64
N THR A 117 -12.82 10.57 -5.43
CA THR A 117 -13.37 11.05 -4.16
C THR A 117 -12.29 11.05 -3.10
N PHE A 118 -12.33 12.02 -2.18
CA PHE A 118 -11.49 11.97 -0.99
C PHE A 118 -12.05 10.94 0.00
N PRO A 119 -11.22 10.15 0.71
CA PRO A 119 -11.71 9.15 1.65
C PRO A 119 -12.24 9.83 2.91
N GLU A 120 -13.52 9.65 3.20
CA GLU A 120 -14.17 10.31 4.35
C GLU A 120 -13.73 9.72 5.71
N SER A 121 -13.24 8.47 5.74
CA SER A 121 -12.95 7.72 6.98
C SER A 121 -11.66 8.12 7.73
N ILE A 122 -11.00 9.20 7.28
CA ILE A 122 -9.73 9.72 7.83
C ILE A 122 -9.82 11.23 8.15
N LEU A 123 -11.01 11.83 8.03
CA LEU A 123 -11.34 13.19 8.51
C LEU A 123 -11.90 13.13 9.94
#